data_AF-A0A2B4SDT9-F1
#
_entry.id   AF-A0A2B4SDT9-F1
#
_cell.length_a   1.000
_cell.length_b   1.000
_cell.length_c   1.000
_cell.angle_alpha   90.00
_cell.angle_beta   90.00
_cell.angle_gamma   90.00
#
_symmetry.space_group_name_H-M   'P 1'
#
loop_
_entity.id
_entity.type
_entity.pdbx_description
1 polymer ?
#
loop_
_entity_poly.entity_id
_entity_poly.type
_entity_poly.pdbx_seq_one_letter_code
_entity_poly.pdbx_strand_id
1 'polypeptide(L)'
;MDMVVKIMQARFPSQFDLEKYSTPLFDNLREKARKRTAHEAFSKTADALDDLELAPRIKRVVRRPPPALTIYVRRESEKAYNAIMLEEVTVESLKLALSEKYGTPSDSITSFALRCKEGTASEIDDKAVEAFVDEDDFIISLDYNDKMGVCSIVLETSS
;
A
#
# COMPACT_ATOMS: atom_id res chain seq x y z
N MET A 1 -68.05 -42.14 8.08
CA MET A 1 -66.64 -42.07 7.68
C MET A 1 -66.31 -40.71 7.02
N ASP A 2 -66.71 -39.57 7.60
CA ASP A 2 -66.58 -38.26 6.88
C ASP A 2 -66.07 -37.06 7.72
N MET A 3 -65.66 -37.26 8.98
CA MET A 3 -65.05 -36.19 9.78
C MET A 3 -63.54 -36.33 9.99
N VAL A 4 -62.98 -37.53 9.80
CA VAL A 4 -61.55 -37.78 10.09
C VAL A 4 -60.65 -37.41 8.90
N VAL A 5 -61.20 -37.35 7.69
CA VAL A 5 -60.44 -36.99 6.48
C VAL A 5 -60.33 -35.47 6.31
N LYS A 6 -61.22 -34.68 6.94
CA LYS A 6 -61.28 -33.22 6.81
C LYS A 6 -60.19 -32.50 7.62
N ILE A 7 -59.65 -33.14 8.66
CA ILE A 7 -58.56 -32.57 9.49
C ILE A 7 -57.19 -32.76 8.82
N MET A 8 -57.02 -33.74 7.92
CA MET A 8 -55.77 -33.94 7.18
C MET A 8 -55.59 -33.01 5.97
N GLN A 9 -56.58 -32.15 5.66
CA GLN A 9 -56.50 -31.16 4.56
C GLN A 9 -56.35 -29.71 5.04
N ALA A 10 -56.27 -29.45 6.34
CA ALA A 10 -55.92 -28.14 6.86
C ALA A 10 -54.39 -27.99 6.88
N ARG A 11 -53.86 -27.45 5.78
CA ARG A 11 -52.54 -26.81 5.63
C ARG A 11 -51.85 -26.53 6.98
N PHE A 12 -50.77 -27.26 7.29
CA PHE A 12 -49.79 -26.79 8.27
C PHE A 12 -49.37 -25.36 7.85
N PRO A 13 -49.42 -24.35 8.72
CA PRO A 13 -48.91 -23.03 8.37
C PRO A 13 -47.41 -23.19 8.10
N SER A 14 -46.99 -22.88 6.87
CA SER A 14 -45.63 -23.06 6.36
C SER A 14 -44.62 -22.06 6.94
N GLN A 15 -44.95 -21.37 8.02
CA GLN A 15 -44.03 -20.45 8.69
C GLN A 15 -44.51 -20.22 10.12
N PHE A 16 -43.72 -20.65 11.10
CA PHE A 16 -43.92 -20.25 12.48
C PHE A 16 -43.49 -18.79 12.58
N ASP A 17 -44.46 -17.88 12.69
CA ASP A 17 -44.22 -16.44 12.64
C ASP A 17 -43.69 -15.95 14.01
N LEU A 18 -42.37 -15.98 14.15
CA LEU A 18 -41.68 -15.79 15.43
C LEU A 18 -41.92 -14.41 16.05
N GLU A 19 -42.16 -13.39 15.23
CA GLU A 19 -42.46 -12.02 15.68
C GLU A 19 -43.86 -11.92 16.31
N LYS A 20 -44.80 -12.78 15.90
CA LYS A 20 -46.18 -12.78 16.42
C LYS A 20 -46.31 -13.42 17.80
N TYR A 21 -45.31 -14.21 18.20
CA TYR A 21 -45.26 -14.93 19.47
C TYR A 21 -44.04 -14.54 20.33
N SER A 22 -43.35 -13.44 20.00
CA SER A 22 -42.27 -12.91 20.84
C SER A 22 -42.84 -12.45 22.18
N THR A 23 -42.27 -12.94 23.28
CA THR A 23 -42.66 -12.45 24.61
C THR A 23 -41.86 -11.20 24.94
N PRO A 24 -42.38 -10.30 25.80
CA PRO A 24 -41.62 -9.14 26.27
C PRO A 24 -40.26 -9.53 26.86
N LEU A 25 -40.13 -10.74 27.39
CA LEU A 25 -38.89 -11.28 27.93
C LEU A 25 -37.87 -11.59 26.82
N PHE A 26 -38.31 -12.16 25.69
CA PHE A 26 -37.44 -12.42 24.53
C PHE A 26 -37.03 -11.13 23.83
N ASP A 27 -37.93 -10.15 23.70
CA ASP A 27 -37.58 -8.83 23.14
C ASP A 27 -36.56 -8.11 24.01
N ASN A 28 -36.75 -8.12 25.34
CA ASN A 28 -35.78 -7.57 26.28
C ASN A 28 -34.42 -8.30 26.23
N LEU A 29 -34.41 -9.63 26.04
CA LEU A 29 -33.16 -10.39 25.92
C LEU A 29 -32.43 -10.05 24.61
N ARG A 30 -33.17 -9.87 23.51
CA ARG A 30 -32.66 -9.45 22.19
C ARG A 30 -32.14 -8.01 22.22
N GLU A 31 -32.82 -7.12 22.94
CA GLU A 31 -32.37 -5.74 23.16
C GLU A 31 -31.13 -5.68 24.06
N LYS A 32 -31.09 -6.50 25.12
CA LYS A 32 -29.90 -6.66 25.98
C LYS A 32 -28.71 -7.28 25.25
N ALA A 33 -28.93 -8.20 24.31
CA ALA A 33 -27.88 -8.75 23.45
C ALA A 33 -27.33 -7.69 22.48
N ARG A 34 -28.19 -6.82 21.95
CA ARG A 34 -27.77 -5.66 21.12
C ARG A 34 -26.96 -4.63 21.91
N LYS A 35 -27.25 -4.45 23.20
CA LYS A 35 -26.47 -3.59 24.13
C LYS A 35 -25.15 -4.23 24.63
N ARG A 36 -24.85 -5.45 24.21
CA ARG A 36 -23.60 -6.17 24.51
C ARG A 36 -22.92 -6.61 23.22
N THR A 37 -22.82 -5.71 22.24
CA THR A 37 -21.88 -5.97 21.16
C THR A 37 -20.48 -5.99 21.78
N ALA A 38 -19.75 -7.08 21.55
CA ALA A 38 -18.40 -7.23 22.07
C ALA A 38 -17.54 -6.00 21.72
N HIS A 39 -17.77 -5.43 20.54
CA HIS A 39 -17.14 -4.19 20.08
C HIS A 39 -17.36 -2.98 21.01
N GLU A 40 -18.57 -2.75 21.50
CA GLU A 40 -18.85 -1.62 22.42
C GLU A 40 -18.21 -1.84 23.79
N ALA A 41 -18.21 -3.08 24.28
CA ALA A 41 -17.54 -3.43 25.53
C ALA A 41 -16.02 -3.27 25.41
N PHE A 42 -15.43 -3.74 24.30
CA PHE A 42 -14.00 -3.61 24.03
C PHE A 42 -13.58 -2.14 23.85
N SER A 43 -14.39 -1.33 23.16
CA SER A 43 -14.11 0.11 22.98
C SER A 43 -14.10 0.84 24.31
N LYS A 44 -15.11 0.62 25.17
CA LYS A 44 -15.16 1.27 26.50
C LYS A 44 -14.02 0.84 27.41
N THR A 45 -13.59 -0.42 27.34
CA THR A 45 -12.42 -0.88 28.10
C THR A 45 -11.10 -0.37 27.54
N ALA A 46 -10.99 -0.13 26.22
CA ALA A 46 -9.80 0.45 25.62
C ALA A 46 -9.57 1.89 26.14
N ASP A 47 -10.63 2.70 26.16
CA ASP A 47 -10.56 4.08 26.68
C ASP A 47 -10.18 4.10 28.18
N ALA A 48 -10.73 3.18 28.99
CA ALA A 48 -10.39 3.08 30.41
C ALA A 48 -8.97 2.55 30.66
N LEU A 49 -8.38 1.78 29.73
CA LEU A 49 -7.00 1.30 29.84
C LEU A 49 -5.98 2.38 29.45
N ASP A 50 -6.33 3.29 28.53
CA ASP A 50 -5.47 4.42 28.16
C ASP A 50 -5.17 5.31 29.37
N ASP A 51 -6.14 5.51 30.26
CA ASP A 51 -5.98 6.30 31.50
C ASP A 51 -5.04 5.64 32.54
N LEU A 52 -4.87 4.32 32.51
CA LEU A 52 -4.05 3.60 33.47
C LEU A 52 -2.58 3.48 33.05
N GLU A 53 -2.19 3.93 31.84
CA GLU A 53 -0.85 3.73 31.25
C GLU A 53 -0.32 2.28 31.33
N LEU A 54 -1.21 1.28 31.45
CA LEU A 54 -0.85 -0.14 31.58
C LEU A 54 -0.80 -0.88 30.24
N ALA A 55 -1.24 -0.25 29.15
CA ALA A 55 -1.17 -0.84 27.82
C ALA A 55 0.24 -0.69 27.23
N PRO A 56 0.85 -1.74 26.65
CA PRO A 56 2.08 -1.58 25.90
C PRO A 56 1.83 -0.56 24.78
N ARG A 57 2.55 0.56 24.80
CA ARG A 57 2.45 1.62 23.79
C ARG A 57 2.58 0.97 22.41
N ILE A 58 1.46 0.80 21.73
CA ILE A 58 1.43 0.30 20.36
C ILE A 58 2.32 1.27 19.59
N LYS A 59 3.47 0.80 19.11
CA LYS A 59 4.32 1.58 18.22
C LYS A 59 3.42 1.92 17.04
N ARG A 60 2.94 3.17 16.98
CA ARG A 60 2.21 3.67 15.82
C ARG A 60 3.20 3.55 14.67
N VAL A 61 3.02 2.53 13.84
CA VAL A 61 3.73 2.44 12.57
C VAL A 61 3.29 3.68 11.82
N VAL A 62 4.16 4.68 11.77
CA VAL A 62 3.99 5.85 10.93
C VAL A 62 4.02 5.30 9.51
N ARG A 63 2.84 5.02 8.95
CA ARG A 63 2.71 4.61 7.56
C ARG A 63 3.05 5.84 6.74
N ARG A 64 4.29 5.92 6.23
CA ARG A 64 4.61 6.87 5.18
C ARG A 64 3.69 6.56 3.99
N PRO A 65 3.23 7.59 3.25
CA PRO A 65 2.52 7.33 2.00
C PRO A 65 3.41 6.46 1.10
N PRO A 66 2.80 5.60 0.27
CA PRO A 66 3.56 4.84 -0.72
C PRO A 66 4.30 5.82 -1.66
N PRO A 67 5.51 5.47 -2.13
CA PRO A 67 6.23 6.28 -3.10
C PRO A 67 5.43 6.40 -4.40
N ALA A 68 5.65 7.47 -5.16
CA ALA A 68 4.96 7.70 -6.42
C ALA A 68 5.41 6.72 -7.51
N LEU A 69 6.69 6.36 -7.51
CA LEU A 69 7.29 5.44 -8.49
C LEU A 69 8.47 4.69 -7.84
N THR A 70 8.56 3.39 -8.07
CA THR A 70 9.70 2.56 -7.67
C THR A 70 10.37 2.00 -8.91
N ILE A 71 11.67 2.21 -9.06
CA ILE A 71 12.46 1.61 -10.15
C ILE A 71 13.59 0.75 -9.59
N TYR A 72 13.99 -0.26 -10.35
CA TYR A 72 15.07 -1.17 -9.99
C TYR A 72 16.33 -0.83 -10.77
N VAL A 73 17.39 -0.46 -10.07
CA VAL A 73 18.64 -0.04 -10.70
C VAL A 73 19.77 -0.97 -10.27
N ARG A 74 20.59 -1.43 -11.21
CA ARG A 74 21.86 -2.11 -10.88
C ARG A 74 23.01 -1.56 -11.69
N ARG A 75 24.21 -1.59 -11.12
CA ARG A 75 25.44 -1.45 -11.90
C ARG A 75 25.81 -2.76 -12.56
N GLU A 76 26.59 -2.73 -13.64
CA GLU A 76 27.13 -3.96 -14.26
C GLU A 76 27.97 -4.80 -13.28
N SER A 77 28.63 -4.16 -12.32
CA SER A 77 29.40 -4.82 -11.26
C SER A 77 28.54 -5.42 -10.14
N GLU A 78 27.24 -5.08 -10.07
CA GLU A 78 26.33 -5.52 -9.02
C GLU A 78 25.52 -6.74 -9.47
N LYS A 79 25.37 -7.72 -8.57
CA LYS A 79 24.58 -8.94 -8.84
C LYS A 79 23.09 -8.77 -8.57
N ALA A 80 22.71 -7.74 -7.82
CA ALA A 80 21.35 -7.50 -7.38
C ALA A 80 20.91 -6.10 -7.79
N TYR A 81 19.63 -5.97 -8.11
CA TYR A 81 19.00 -4.68 -8.31
C TYR A 81 18.71 -4.00 -6.98
N ASN A 82 18.82 -2.68 -6.99
CA ASN A 82 18.51 -1.81 -5.90
C ASN A 82 17.20 -1.08 -6.20
N ALA A 83 16.26 -1.13 -5.27
CA ALA A 83 15.07 -0.31 -5.36
C ALA A 83 15.42 1.17 -5.12
N ILE A 84 15.02 2.03 -6.04
CA ILE A 84 15.03 3.48 -5.94
C ILE A 84 13.57 3.92 -5.88
N MET A 85 13.20 4.56 -4.78
CA MET A 85 11.84 5.05 -4.55
C MET A 85 11.82 6.54 -4.75
N LEU A 86 10.96 7.00 -5.65
CA LEU A 86 10.75 8.40 -5.96
C LEU A 86 9.50 8.89 -5.24
N GLU A 87 9.64 9.97 -4.46
CA GLU A 87 8.49 10.63 -3.84
C GLU A 87 7.66 11.37 -4.89
N GLU A 88 8.35 11.96 -5.88
CA GLU A 88 7.77 12.65 -7.03
C GLU A 88 8.43 12.17 -8.32
N VAL A 89 7.67 12.20 -9.42
CA VAL A 89 8.12 11.74 -10.75
C VAL A 89 8.83 12.88 -11.48
N THR A 90 9.91 13.39 -10.87
CA THR A 90 10.72 14.52 -11.36
C THR A 90 12.19 14.13 -11.48
N VAL A 91 12.94 14.82 -12.35
CA VAL A 91 14.39 14.58 -12.51
C VAL A 91 15.15 14.94 -11.23
N GLU A 92 14.71 15.95 -10.49
CA GLU A 92 15.32 16.34 -9.21
C GLU A 92 15.19 15.24 -8.15
N SER A 93 14.01 14.62 -8.05
CA SER A 93 13.76 13.47 -7.18
C SER A 93 14.62 12.27 -7.58
N LEU A 94 14.73 11.96 -8.88
CA LEU A 94 15.59 10.91 -9.40
C LEU A 94 17.06 11.15 -9.04
N LYS A 95 17.51 12.39 -9.20
CA LYS A 95 18.86 12.83 -8.87
C LYS A 95 19.16 12.67 -7.39
N LEU A 96 18.25 13.09 -6.51
CA LEU A 96 18.40 12.97 -5.07
C LEU A 96 18.47 11.50 -4.63
N ALA A 97 17.56 10.67 -5.14
CA ALA A 97 17.49 9.26 -4.77
C ALA A 97 18.72 8.47 -5.23
N LEU A 98 19.24 8.76 -6.44
CA LEU A 98 20.49 8.17 -6.93
C LEU A 98 21.72 8.68 -6.18
N SER A 99 21.76 9.98 -5.84
CA SER A 99 22.77 10.59 -5.00
C SER A 99 22.85 9.90 -3.64
N GLU A 100 21.71 9.68 -2.98
CA GLU A 100 21.63 8.98 -1.70
C GLU A 100 22.08 7.51 -1.82
N LYS A 101 21.69 6.83 -2.90
CA LYS A 101 22.04 5.42 -3.10
C LYS A 101 23.53 5.19 -3.36
N TYR A 102 24.13 5.99 -4.23
CA TYR A 102 25.50 5.80 -4.72
C TYR A 102 26.53 6.67 -4.00
N GLY A 103 26.09 7.55 -3.08
CA GLY A 103 26.97 8.43 -2.31
C GLY A 103 27.59 9.54 -3.15
N THR A 104 26.97 9.86 -4.28
CA THR A 104 27.44 10.88 -5.23
C THR A 104 26.83 12.22 -4.86
N PRO A 105 27.60 13.31 -4.70
CA PRO A 105 27.02 14.61 -4.41
C PRO A 105 26.03 15.02 -5.49
N SER A 106 24.81 15.42 -5.12
CA SER A 106 23.81 15.93 -6.08
C SER A 106 24.40 17.03 -6.95
N ASP A 107 25.20 17.94 -6.40
CA ASP A 107 25.79 19.05 -7.17
C ASP A 107 26.75 18.59 -8.27
N SER A 108 27.35 17.40 -8.12
CA SER A 108 28.25 16.84 -9.14
C SER A 108 27.49 16.24 -10.32
N ILE A 109 26.24 15.83 -10.13
CA ILE A 109 25.45 15.18 -11.18
C ILE A 109 24.82 16.26 -12.07
N THR A 110 25.36 16.43 -13.28
CA THR A 110 24.89 17.48 -14.22
C THR A 110 24.06 16.94 -15.37
N SER A 111 24.19 15.68 -15.73
CA SER A 111 23.49 15.12 -16.88
C SER A 111 22.96 13.71 -16.62
N PHE A 112 21.74 13.49 -17.10
CA PHE A 112 21.07 12.20 -17.14
C PHE A 112 20.77 11.85 -18.58
N ALA A 113 21.17 10.65 -19.00
CA ALA A 113 20.82 10.13 -20.31
C ALA A 113 20.15 8.76 -20.18
N LEU A 114 19.07 8.55 -20.91
CA LEU A 114 18.41 7.27 -21.07
C LEU A 114 18.81 6.67 -22.41
N ARG A 115 19.46 5.50 -22.36
CA ARG A 115 19.74 4.69 -23.55
C ARG A 115 18.64 3.65 -23.71
N CYS A 116 17.83 3.85 -24.74
CA CYS A 116 16.82 2.88 -25.14
C CYS A 116 17.48 1.73 -25.94
N LYS A 117 16.75 0.62 -26.10
CA LYS A 117 17.20 -0.57 -26.87
C LYS A 117 17.71 -0.27 -28.28
N GLU A 118 17.21 0.80 -28.91
CA GLU A 118 17.63 1.25 -30.23
C GLU A 118 19.02 1.94 -30.24
N GLY A 119 19.70 2.02 -29.10
CA GLY A 119 21.05 2.57 -28.96
C GLY A 119 21.12 4.09 -28.93
N THR A 120 19.98 4.78 -29.06
CA THR A 120 19.92 6.24 -28.95
C THR A 120 19.90 6.63 -27.47
N ALA A 121 20.83 7.49 -27.08
CA ALA A 121 20.84 8.13 -25.77
C ALA A 121 20.07 9.45 -25.85
N SER A 122 18.95 9.52 -25.14
CA SER A 122 18.14 10.73 -24.99
C SER A 122 18.42 11.37 -23.65
N GLU A 123 18.46 12.70 -23.58
CA GLU A 123 18.52 13.42 -22.30
C GLU A 123 17.23 13.15 -21.50
N ILE A 124 17.37 12.94 -20.19
CA ILE A 124 16.22 12.67 -19.32
C ILE A 124 15.68 14.00 -18.80
N ASP A 125 14.49 14.36 -19.27
CA ASP A 125 13.66 15.44 -18.75
C ASP A 125 12.54 14.89 -17.84
N ASP A 126 11.80 15.76 -17.15
CA ASP A 126 10.67 15.34 -16.29
C ASP A 126 9.64 14.49 -17.06
N LYS A 127 9.38 14.82 -18.33
CA LYS A 127 8.49 14.04 -19.21
C LYS A 127 9.00 12.63 -19.48
N ALA A 128 10.32 12.44 -19.50
CA ALA A 128 10.91 11.12 -19.69
C ALA A 128 10.76 10.29 -18.41
N VAL A 129 10.91 10.91 -17.24
CA VAL A 129 10.66 10.26 -15.94
C VAL A 129 9.18 9.90 -15.78
N GLU A 130 8.27 10.75 -16.25
CA GLU A 130 6.81 10.46 -16.30
C GLU A 130 6.47 9.22 -17.16
N ALA A 131 7.31 8.89 -18.13
CA ALA A 131 7.12 7.72 -18.98
C ALA A 131 7.61 6.42 -18.33
N PHE A 132 8.29 6.48 -17.18
CA PHE A 132 8.71 5.29 -16.46
C PHE A 132 7.53 4.56 -15.85
N VAL A 133 7.60 3.23 -15.88
CA VAL A 133 6.60 2.35 -15.28
C VAL A 133 7.11 1.87 -13.93
N ASP A 134 6.19 1.67 -12.99
CA ASP A 134 6.52 1.11 -11.69
C ASP A 134 7.15 -0.28 -11.87
N GLU A 135 8.23 -0.50 -11.12
CA GLU A 135 9.08 -1.69 -11.18
C GLU A 135 9.92 -1.84 -12.45
N ASP A 136 10.06 -0.79 -13.27
CA ASP A 136 10.99 -0.79 -14.40
C ASP A 136 12.44 -1.01 -13.93
N ASP A 137 13.20 -1.73 -14.75
CA ASP A 137 14.57 -2.10 -14.41
C ASP A 137 15.63 -1.53 -15.38
N PHE A 138 16.66 -0.93 -14.79
CA PHE A 138 17.69 -0.20 -15.49
C PHE A 138 19.10 -0.64 -15.07
N ILE A 139 20.00 -0.67 -16.04
CA ILE A 139 21.43 -0.72 -15.80
C ILE A 139 21.96 0.70 -15.70
N ILE A 140 22.62 1.04 -14.60
CA ILE A 140 23.23 2.36 -14.40
C ILE A 140 24.73 2.34 -14.67
N SER A 141 25.18 3.32 -15.44
CA SER A 141 26.58 3.66 -15.62
C SER A 141 26.84 5.05 -15.07
N LEU A 142 27.80 5.18 -14.16
CA LEU A 142 28.26 6.45 -13.63
C LEU A 142 29.63 6.76 -14.21
N ASP A 143 29.74 7.86 -14.95
CA ASP A 143 31.00 8.33 -15.51
C ASP A 143 31.43 9.60 -14.76
N TYR A 144 32.60 9.53 -14.10
CA TYR A 144 33.13 10.59 -13.26
C TYR A 144 34.28 11.26 -13.97
N ASN A 145 34.14 12.56 -14.22
CA ASN A 145 35.20 13.37 -14.78
C ASN A 145 35.93 14.13 -13.67
N ASP A 146 37.03 13.54 -13.18
CA ASP A 146 37.87 14.10 -12.11
C ASP A 146 38.40 15.52 -12.40
N LYS A 147 38.55 15.88 -13.68
CA LYS A 147 39.08 17.20 -14.08
C LYS A 147 38.07 18.32 -13.89
N MET A 148 36.78 18.00 -13.98
CA MET A 148 35.68 18.96 -13.84
C MET A 148 34.90 18.78 -12.54
N GLY A 149 35.08 17.67 -11.83
CA GLY A 149 34.30 17.33 -10.65
C GLY A 149 32.84 17.01 -10.98
N VAL A 150 32.59 16.55 -12.20
CA VAL A 150 31.25 16.33 -12.76
C VAL A 150 31.00 14.84 -12.96
N CYS A 151 29.79 14.40 -12.65
CA CYS A 151 29.29 13.04 -12.86
C CYS A 151 28.15 13.06 -13.90
N SER A 152 28.27 12.20 -14.91
CA SER A 152 27.20 11.90 -15.85
C SER A 152 26.63 10.52 -15.55
N ILE A 153 25.31 10.41 -15.57
CA ILE A 153 24.59 9.17 -15.30
C ILE A 153 23.88 8.71 -16.57
N VAL A 154 24.12 7.47 -16.95
CA VAL A 154 23.42 6.81 -18.06
C VAL A 154 22.60 5.66 -17.51
N LEU A 155 21.30 5.67 -17.80
CA LEU A 155 20.38 4.57 -17.53
C LEU A 155 20.14 3.81 -18.84
N GLU A 156 20.31 2.51 -18.83
CA GLU A 156 20.07 1.63 -19.97
C GLU A 156 18.95 0.65 -19.63
N THR A 157 17.91 0.59 -20.46
CA THR A 157 16.79 -0.34 -20.26
C THR A 157 17.29 -1.78 -20.45
N SER A 158 17.01 -2.67 -19.49
CA SER A 158 17.58 -4.02 -19.49
C SER A 158 16.88 -4.98 -20.47
N SER A 159 15.61 -4.73 -20.78
CA SER A 159 14.74 -5.57 -21.61
C SER A 159 14.48 -4.92 -22.93
#